data_AF-A0A521F782-F1
#
_entry.id   AF-A0A521F782-F1
#
_cell.length_a   1.000
_cell.length_b   1.000
_cell.length_c   1.000
_cell.angle_alpha   90.00
_cell.angle_beta   90.00
_cell.angle_gamma   90.00
#
_symmetry.space_group_name_H-M   'P 1'
#
loop_
_entity.id
_entity.type
_entity.pdbx_description
1 polymer ?
#
loop_
_entity_poly.entity_id
_entity_poly.type
_entity_poly.pdbx_seq_one_letter_code
_entity_poly.pdbx_strand_id
1 'polypeptide(L)'
;MEKNQDSCIPNGWVGGFPPANSPMRYPTRDLSSLPMLGNMDNINFLQRQLGVKWPEFSWETLKGFPDTKRCYQQFAPYISRVGYTDEGRVYSVICPQQGIWLKDEICLNVEVTVTGQRGWVDENTKELALDMTVEGKIWFTPSEHQGDKIKEIWPLLRYSLPKFPLDKENAIRVVTYDPGNPNQPIFPVNKGISPEFKNPAFALHEAESYTTGYIAVEIGDIKKTKDSIVDGFNELIMKAFNLASGNMLQPGNVLSWNLWFVEPALVNTEEWKNHAEYWRKSIDAHHGSPTGEGTHARYFDGTLFNAEESEIDKIIQEIIDYIKSHL
;
A
#
# COMPACT_ATOMS: atom_id res chain seq x y z
N MET A 1 -20.82 -22.34 4.18
CA MET A 1 -20.34 -23.34 3.20
C MET A 1 -21.08 -23.09 1.89
N GLU A 2 -20.53 -22.21 1.07
CA GLU A 2 -20.92 -22.12 -0.33
C GLU A 2 -19.90 -22.88 -1.16
N LYS A 3 -20.43 -23.58 -2.16
CA LYS A 3 -19.80 -24.60 -2.96
C LYS A 3 -18.63 -24.03 -3.78
N ASN A 4 -17.60 -24.86 -4.00
CA ASN A 4 -16.68 -24.74 -5.12
C ASN A 4 -17.47 -24.36 -6.38
N GLN A 5 -17.41 -23.09 -6.78
CA GLN A 5 -17.54 -22.74 -8.19
C GLN A 5 -16.18 -23.10 -8.79
N ASP A 6 -16.17 -24.09 -9.68
CA ASP A 6 -15.02 -24.39 -10.51
C ASP A 6 -14.45 -23.07 -11.04
N SER A 7 -13.23 -22.73 -10.65
CA SER A 7 -12.59 -21.50 -11.07
C SER A 7 -12.32 -21.62 -12.56
N CYS A 8 -13.10 -20.87 -13.36
CA CYS A 8 -12.91 -20.84 -14.79
C CYS A 8 -12.27 -19.50 -15.14
N ILE A 9 -10.99 -19.55 -15.51
CA ILE A 9 -10.30 -18.44 -16.16
C ILE A 9 -11.17 -18.00 -17.34
N PRO A 10 -11.53 -16.70 -17.45
CA PRO A 10 -12.38 -16.22 -18.52
C PRO A 10 -11.80 -16.56 -19.90
N ASN A 11 -12.67 -16.93 -20.84
CA ASN A 11 -12.27 -17.06 -22.25
C ASN A 11 -11.80 -15.70 -22.83
N GLY A 12 -11.18 -15.74 -24.00
CA GLY A 12 -10.80 -14.53 -24.74
C GLY A 12 -9.36 -14.05 -24.54
N TRP A 13 -8.54 -14.78 -23.77
CA TRP A 13 -7.10 -14.51 -23.72
C TRP A 13 -6.48 -14.64 -25.12
N VAL A 14 -5.85 -13.57 -25.60
CA VAL A 14 -5.14 -13.50 -26.88
C VAL A 14 -3.64 -13.69 -26.65
N GLY A 15 -3.10 -13.03 -25.63
CA GLY A 15 -1.67 -12.97 -25.36
C GLY A 15 -0.87 -12.27 -26.47
N GLY A 16 0.44 -12.52 -26.47
CA GLY A 16 1.36 -12.00 -27.50
C GLY A 16 2.01 -10.65 -27.15
N PHE A 17 1.58 -9.99 -26.07
CA PHE A 17 2.30 -8.85 -25.51
C PHE A 17 3.03 -9.25 -24.21
N PRO A 18 4.35 -9.03 -24.11
CA PRO A 18 5.27 -8.58 -25.16
C PRO A 18 5.57 -9.73 -26.15
N PRO A 19 6.06 -9.42 -27.38
CA PRO A 19 6.47 -10.45 -28.35
C PRO A 19 7.51 -11.41 -27.76
N ALA A 20 7.55 -12.66 -28.24
CA ALA A 20 8.36 -13.74 -27.66
C ALA A 20 9.86 -13.43 -27.52
N ASN A 21 10.44 -12.64 -28.44
CA ASN A 21 11.86 -12.27 -28.44
C ASN A 21 12.12 -10.87 -27.84
N SER A 22 11.14 -10.29 -27.15
CA SER A 22 11.29 -8.97 -26.55
C SER A 22 12.20 -9.01 -25.32
N PRO A 23 13.09 -8.02 -25.11
CA PRO A 23 13.86 -7.90 -23.88
C PRO A 23 12.98 -7.61 -22.64
N MET A 24 11.69 -7.29 -22.83
CA MET A 24 10.70 -7.16 -21.75
C MET A 24 10.41 -8.49 -21.04
N ARG A 25 10.62 -9.63 -21.70
CA ARG A 25 10.39 -10.96 -21.09
C ARG A 25 11.53 -11.33 -20.15
N TYR A 26 11.24 -12.25 -19.24
CA TYR A 26 12.27 -12.84 -18.39
C TYR A 26 13.29 -13.63 -19.24
N PRO A 27 14.57 -13.67 -18.81
CA PRO A 27 15.11 -13.12 -17.56
C PRO A 27 15.47 -11.63 -17.60
N THR A 28 15.47 -10.99 -18.77
CA THR A 28 15.97 -9.61 -18.93
C THR A 28 15.05 -8.56 -18.31
N ARG A 29 13.72 -8.66 -18.50
CA ARG A 29 12.71 -7.77 -17.90
C ARG A 29 12.96 -6.27 -18.13
N ASP A 30 13.47 -5.91 -19.31
CA ASP A 30 13.69 -4.50 -19.66
C ASP A 30 12.38 -3.87 -20.18
N LEU A 31 11.72 -3.10 -19.32
CA LEU A 31 10.49 -2.38 -19.64
C LEU A 31 10.74 -0.95 -20.14
N SER A 32 12.01 -0.54 -20.35
CA SER A 32 12.37 0.83 -20.70
C SER A 32 11.77 1.32 -22.02
N SER A 33 11.50 0.41 -22.96
CA SER A 33 10.84 0.72 -24.23
C SER A 33 9.36 1.10 -24.07
N LEU A 34 8.76 0.87 -22.90
CA LEU A 34 7.37 1.19 -22.62
C LEU A 34 7.27 2.55 -21.93
N PRO A 35 6.35 3.42 -22.38
CA PRO A 35 6.10 4.68 -21.69
C PRO A 35 5.56 4.40 -20.28
N MET A 36 5.99 5.20 -19.32
CA MET A 36 5.38 5.27 -17.99
C MET A 36 4.08 6.06 -18.11
N LEU A 37 2.94 5.38 -18.09
CA LEU A 37 1.62 5.98 -18.29
C LEU A 37 0.99 6.34 -16.95
N GLY A 38 0.15 7.37 -16.91
CA GLY A 38 -0.67 7.67 -15.74
C GLY A 38 -1.63 6.51 -15.43
N ASN A 39 -1.75 6.19 -14.14
CA ASN A 39 -2.41 4.95 -13.70
C ASN A 39 -3.90 4.86 -14.02
N MET A 40 -4.59 6.01 -14.11
CA MET A 40 -6.03 6.08 -14.35
C MET A 40 -6.38 6.55 -15.77
N ASP A 41 -5.39 6.97 -16.57
CA ASP A 41 -5.61 7.62 -17.88
C ASP A 41 -6.17 6.65 -18.93
N ASN A 42 -5.93 5.36 -18.75
CA ASN A 42 -6.12 4.31 -19.76
C ASN A 42 -7.02 3.17 -19.25
N ILE A 43 -7.85 3.41 -18.23
CA ILE A 43 -8.68 2.37 -17.60
C ILE A 43 -9.75 1.80 -18.55
N ASN A 44 -10.07 2.51 -19.63
CA ASN A 44 -10.99 2.07 -20.68
C ASN A 44 -10.43 0.91 -21.53
N PHE A 45 -9.12 0.63 -21.46
CA PHE A 45 -8.50 -0.52 -22.13
C PHE A 45 -8.49 -1.78 -21.26
N LEU A 46 -8.87 -1.68 -19.99
CA LEU A 46 -8.87 -2.82 -19.08
C LEU A 46 -9.94 -3.82 -19.49
N GLN A 47 -9.52 -5.06 -19.72
CA GLN A 47 -10.39 -6.19 -20.05
C GLN A 47 -10.29 -7.27 -18.99
N ARG A 48 -9.09 -7.48 -18.45
CA ARG A 48 -8.73 -8.55 -17.52
C ARG A 48 -8.00 -7.99 -16.30
N GLN A 49 -8.10 -8.70 -15.18
CA GLN A 49 -7.43 -8.34 -13.93
C GLN A 49 -6.89 -9.57 -13.20
N LEU A 50 -5.77 -9.36 -12.49
CA LEU A 50 -5.26 -10.27 -11.47
C LEU A 50 -5.46 -9.63 -10.10
N GLY A 51 -6.31 -10.24 -9.28
CA GLY A 51 -6.52 -9.81 -7.89
C GLY A 51 -5.53 -10.47 -6.94
N VAL A 52 -5.01 -9.73 -5.98
CA VAL A 52 -4.12 -10.25 -4.93
C VAL A 52 -4.96 -10.70 -3.75
N LYS A 53 -5.11 -12.02 -3.53
CA LYS A 53 -5.88 -12.54 -2.40
C LYS A 53 -5.11 -12.44 -1.08
N TRP A 54 -3.79 -12.66 -1.13
CA TRP A 54 -2.92 -12.47 0.03
C TRP A 54 -1.85 -11.45 -0.33
N PRO A 55 -2.03 -10.18 0.08
CA PRO A 55 -0.98 -9.20 -0.02
C PRO A 55 -0.20 -9.23 1.30
N GLU A 56 0.99 -9.87 1.29
CA GLU A 56 1.81 -10.13 2.48
C GLU A 56 2.92 -9.09 2.59
N PHE A 57 2.83 -8.22 3.61
CA PHE A 57 3.74 -7.10 3.82
C PHE A 57 4.79 -7.46 4.84
N SER A 58 5.99 -6.92 4.67
CA SER A 58 7.06 -7.06 5.63
C SER A 58 7.97 -5.85 5.70
N TRP A 59 8.41 -5.52 6.92
CA TRP A 59 9.30 -4.40 7.23
C TRP A 59 10.14 -4.69 8.48
N GLU A 60 11.18 -3.91 8.68
CA GLU A 60 12.04 -3.99 9.87
C GLU A 60 11.49 -3.08 10.97
N THR A 61 11.23 -3.60 12.17
CA THR A 61 10.70 -2.78 13.27
C THR A 61 11.75 -2.02 14.04
N LEU A 62 13.00 -2.48 13.97
CA LEU A 62 14.18 -1.87 14.58
C LEU A 62 15.21 -1.54 13.49
N LYS A 63 14.78 -0.82 12.45
CA LYS A 63 15.68 -0.41 11.36
C LYS A 63 16.89 0.35 11.91
N GLY A 64 18.09 -0.08 11.51
CA GLY A 64 19.36 0.51 11.96
C GLY A 64 20.01 -0.16 13.18
N PHE A 65 19.33 -1.14 13.80
CA PHE A 65 19.90 -1.96 14.87
C PHE A 65 20.51 -3.27 14.32
N PRO A 66 21.44 -3.94 15.03
CA PRO A 66 22.03 -5.21 14.58
C PRO A 66 21.03 -6.34 14.37
N ASP A 67 20.02 -6.43 15.24
CA ASP A 67 18.83 -7.28 15.06
C ASP A 67 17.65 -6.37 14.72
N THR A 68 17.38 -6.26 13.42
CA THR A 68 16.39 -5.31 12.90
C THR A 68 14.95 -5.75 13.16
N LYS A 69 14.72 -7.01 13.56
CA LYS A 69 13.43 -7.67 13.75
C LYS A 69 12.42 -7.41 12.63
N ARG A 70 12.10 -8.45 11.86
CA ARG A 70 11.17 -8.33 10.73
C ARG A 70 9.75 -8.71 11.12
N CYS A 71 8.80 -7.81 10.86
CA CYS A 71 7.37 -8.06 11.01
C CYS A 71 6.73 -8.47 9.69
N TYR A 72 5.60 -9.16 9.79
CA TYR A 72 4.77 -9.63 8.70
C TYR A 72 3.32 -9.31 8.97
N GLN A 73 2.63 -8.81 7.96
CA GLN A 73 1.20 -8.53 8.03
C GLN A 73 0.57 -8.78 6.67
N GLN A 74 -0.41 -9.66 6.60
CA GLN A 74 -1.30 -9.73 5.46
C GLN A 74 -2.29 -8.56 5.54
N PHE A 75 -2.35 -7.71 4.51
CA PHE A 75 -3.42 -6.71 4.43
C PHE A 75 -4.70 -7.36 3.90
N ALA A 76 -5.76 -6.56 3.82
CA ALA A 76 -7.06 -7.02 3.36
C ALA A 76 -6.97 -7.76 2.02
N PRO A 77 -7.61 -8.95 1.89
CA PRO A 77 -7.66 -9.67 0.63
C PRO A 77 -8.22 -8.82 -0.51
N TYR A 78 -7.73 -8.99 -1.73
CA TYR A 78 -8.23 -8.32 -2.95
C TYR A 78 -8.18 -6.80 -2.97
N ILE A 79 -7.44 -6.19 -2.02
CA ILE A 79 -7.20 -4.75 -1.98
C ILE A 79 -6.29 -4.27 -3.11
N SER A 80 -5.45 -5.15 -3.64
CA SER A 80 -4.50 -4.82 -4.71
C SER A 80 -4.77 -5.66 -5.93
N ARG A 81 -4.65 -5.04 -7.11
CA ARG A 81 -4.96 -5.67 -8.39
C ARG A 81 -4.11 -5.11 -9.52
N VAL A 82 -3.86 -5.91 -10.55
CA VAL A 82 -3.26 -5.48 -11.82
C VAL A 82 -4.29 -5.61 -12.92
N GLY A 83 -4.51 -4.56 -13.71
CA GLY A 83 -5.46 -4.51 -14.81
C GLY A 83 -4.75 -4.40 -16.16
N TYR A 84 -5.20 -5.21 -17.13
CA TYR A 84 -4.54 -5.38 -18.42
C TYR A 84 -5.52 -5.75 -19.55
N THR A 85 -5.01 -5.75 -20.80
CA THR A 85 -5.75 -6.14 -22.00
C THR A 85 -5.74 -7.66 -22.22
N ASP A 86 -6.55 -8.15 -23.18
CA ASP A 86 -6.54 -9.55 -23.59
C ASP A 86 -5.20 -10.02 -24.21
N GLU A 87 -4.36 -9.10 -24.69
CA GLU A 87 -3.01 -9.40 -25.19
C GLU A 87 -1.96 -9.45 -24.08
N GLY A 88 -2.26 -8.90 -22.89
CA GLY A 88 -1.35 -8.87 -21.75
C GLY A 88 -0.72 -7.51 -21.43
N ARG A 89 -1.14 -6.40 -22.04
CA ARG A 89 -0.58 -5.07 -21.73
C ARG A 89 -1.23 -4.50 -20.47
N VAL A 90 -0.41 -4.15 -19.46
CA VAL A 90 -0.89 -3.47 -18.25
C VAL A 90 -1.19 -2.00 -18.52
N TYR A 91 -2.33 -1.53 -18.02
CA TYR A 91 -2.76 -0.13 -18.10
C TYR A 91 -3.10 0.52 -16.76
N SER A 92 -3.31 -0.27 -15.70
CA SER A 92 -3.64 0.25 -14.38
C SER A 92 -3.28 -0.74 -13.28
N VAL A 93 -2.88 -0.24 -12.13
CA VAL A 93 -2.60 -1.00 -10.91
C VAL A 93 -3.34 -0.35 -9.74
N ILE A 94 -3.95 -1.18 -8.91
CA ILE A 94 -4.55 -0.78 -7.64
C ILE A 94 -3.59 -1.23 -6.54
N CYS A 95 -3.16 -0.27 -5.72
CA CYS A 95 -2.35 -0.46 -4.51
C CYS A 95 -3.24 -0.31 -3.26
N PRO A 96 -2.77 -0.79 -2.09
CA PRO A 96 -3.55 -0.86 -0.87
C PRO A 96 -3.88 0.51 -0.28
N GLN A 97 -4.95 0.50 0.51
CA GLN A 97 -5.33 1.51 1.47
C GLN A 97 -5.49 0.87 2.85
N GLN A 98 -5.13 1.57 3.92
CA GLN A 98 -5.26 1.05 5.27
C GLN A 98 -5.61 2.14 6.26
N GLY A 99 -6.39 1.79 7.28
CA GLY A 99 -6.56 2.61 8.48
C GLY A 99 -5.52 2.23 9.54
N ILE A 100 -5.00 3.22 10.28
CA ILE A 100 -4.22 2.98 11.50
C ILE A 100 -4.87 3.69 12.67
N TRP A 101 -4.95 2.97 13.79
CA TRP A 101 -5.47 3.45 15.05
C TRP A 101 -4.38 3.57 16.09
N LEU A 102 -4.40 4.69 16.81
CA LEU A 102 -3.60 4.90 17.99
C LEU A 102 -4.54 5.03 19.18
N LYS A 103 -4.66 3.93 19.96
CA LYS A 103 -5.48 3.84 21.17
C LYS A 103 -6.93 4.32 21.01
N ASP A 104 -7.54 4.04 19.85
CA ASP A 104 -8.89 4.49 19.49
C ASP A 104 -9.09 6.02 19.56
N GLU A 105 -7.99 6.79 19.64
CA GLU A 105 -8.01 8.23 19.83
C GLU A 105 -7.70 8.97 18.54
N ILE A 106 -6.63 8.55 17.86
CA ILE A 106 -6.27 9.05 16.54
C ILE A 106 -6.49 7.93 15.53
N CYS A 107 -7.26 8.25 14.49
CA CYS A 107 -7.42 7.42 13.33
C CYS A 107 -6.90 8.11 12.07
N LEU A 108 -6.04 7.40 11.33
CA LEU A 108 -5.39 7.86 10.12
C LEU A 108 -5.76 6.95 8.94
N ASN A 109 -6.03 7.57 7.81
CA ASN A 109 -6.04 6.91 6.51
C ASN A 109 -4.62 6.88 5.94
N VAL A 110 -4.23 5.76 5.35
CA VAL A 110 -3.00 5.55 4.59
C VAL A 110 -3.38 5.08 3.20
N GLU A 111 -2.94 5.78 2.17
CA GLU A 111 -3.13 5.37 0.79
C GLU A 111 -1.80 5.34 0.05
N VAL A 112 -1.57 4.25 -0.68
CA VAL A 112 -0.50 4.19 -1.68
C VAL A 112 -1.12 4.51 -3.04
N THR A 113 -0.96 5.77 -3.51
CA THR A 113 -1.47 6.18 -4.81
C THR A 113 -0.47 5.80 -5.90
N VAL A 114 -0.83 4.91 -6.82
CA VAL A 114 -0.03 4.68 -8.05
C VAL A 114 -0.18 5.89 -8.96
N THR A 115 0.96 6.50 -9.31
CA THR A 115 1.02 7.70 -10.15
C THR A 115 1.42 7.37 -11.59
N GLY A 116 2.19 6.29 -11.76
CA GLY A 116 2.67 5.83 -13.05
C GLY A 116 2.81 4.32 -13.07
N GLN A 117 2.56 3.72 -14.23
CA GLN A 117 2.77 2.29 -14.44
C GLN A 117 3.25 1.98 -15.87
N ARG A 118 3.92 0.84 -16.01
CA ARG A 118 4.10 0.12 -17.26
C ARG A 118 4.31 -1.36 -16.95
N GLY A 119 3.85 -2.24 -17.83
CA GLY A 119 4.11 -3.67 -17.62
C GLY A 119 3.36 -4.58 -18.56
N TRP A 120 3.41 -5.86 -18.22
CA TRP A 120 2.70 -6.92 -18.90
C TRP A 120 2.37 -8.09 -17.97
N VAL A 121 1.38 -8.89 -18.38
CA VAL A 121 0.96 -10.16 -17.79
C VAL A 121 0.85 -11.18 -18.91
N ASP A 122 1.22 -12.44 -18.68
CA ASP A 122 1.05 -13.56 -19.61
C ASP A 122 0.36 -14.73 -18.88
N GLU A 123 -0.90 -14.99 -19.20
CA GLU A 123 -1.73 -16.01 -18.52
C GLU A 123 -1.32 -17.45 -18.85
N ASN A 124 -0.63 -17.67 -19.97
CA ASN A 124 -0.19 -19.03 -20.36
C ASN A 124 1.04 -19.45 -19.54
N THR A 125 1.96 -18.51 -19.34
CA THR A 125 3.21 -18.73 -18.59
C THR A 125 3.09 -18.34 -17.12
N LYS A 126 1.98 -17.69 -16.75
CA LYS A 126 1.69 -17.16 -15.41
C LYS A 126 2.75 -16.17 -14.96
N GLU A 127 3.21 -15.35 -15.88
CA GLU A 127 4.26 -14.36 -15.63
C GLU A 127 3.69 -12.95 -15.61
N LEU A 128 4.33 -12.09 -14.82
CA LEU A 128 4.08 -10.66 -14.81
C LEU A 128 5.38 -9.90 -14.63
N ALA A 129 5.43 -8.70 -15.19
CA ALA A 129 6.47 -7.72 -14.91
C ALA A 129 5.86 -6.32 -14.99
N LEU A 130 6.05 -5.53 -13.94
CA LEU A 130 5.57 -4.15 -13.89
C LEU A 130 6.63 -3.23 -13.31
N ASP A 131 6.75 -2.03 -13.83
CA ASP A 131 7.36 -0.92 -13.12
C ASP A 131 6.27 0.07 -12.73
N MET A 132 6.41 0.66 -11.54
CA MET A 132 5.46 1.66 -11.07
C MET A 132 6.14 2.78 -10.29
N THR A 133 5.44 3.91 -10.24
CA THR A 133 5.75 5.01 -9.32
C THR A 133 4.56 5.20 -8.40
N VAL A 134 4.81 5.44 -7.11
CA VAL A 134 3.75 5.67 -6.13
C VAL A 134 4.03 6.91 -5.29
N GLU A 135 2.97 7.43 -4.68
CA GLU A 135 3.05 8.41 -3.61
C GLU A 135 2.26 7.90 -2.40
N GLY A 136 2.91 7.82 -1.24
CA GLY A 136 2.23 7.52 0.02
C GLY A 136 1.53 8.78 0.53
N LYS A 137 0.28 8.64 0.97
CA LYS A 137 -0.52 9.74 1.53
C LYS A 137 -1.12 9.34 2.86
N ILE A 138 -1.01 10.23 3.85
CA ILE A 138 -1.54 10.00 5.19
C ILE A 138 -2.34 11.22 5.63
N TRP A 139 -3.55 11.01 6.13
CA TRP A 139 -4.41 12.06 6.66
C TRP A 139 -5.35 11.51 7.73
N PHE A 140 -5.96 12.39 8.51
CA PHE A 140 -6.92 12.00 9.54
C PHE A 140 -8.23 11.52 8.91
N THR A 141 -8.78 10.46 9.47
CA THR A 141 -10.18 10.08 9.28
C THR A 141 -11.11 11.22 9.77
N PRO A 142 -12.32 11.42 9.20
CA PRO A 142 -13.23 12.46 9.67
C PRO A 142 -13.54 12.41 11.19
N SER A 143 -13.84 13.58 11.75
CA SER A 143 -14.00 13.82 13.19
C SER A 143 -14.87 12.81 13.94
N GLU A 144 -15.97 12.40 13.33
CA GLU A 144 -16.98 11.50 13.88
C GLU A 144 -16.41 10.10 14.23
N HIS A 145 -15.29 9.74 13.62
CA HIS A 145 -14.58 8.48 13.78
C HIS A 145 -13.32 8.58 14.64
N GLN A 146 -12.97 9.78 15.15
CA GLN A 146 -11.86 9.98 16.09
C GLN A 146 -12.27 9.67 17.54
N GLY A 147 -11.31 9.58 18.46
CA GLY A 147 -11.61 9.52 19.89
C GLY A 147 -11.99 10.87 20.49
N ASP A 148 -12.38 10.85 21.76
CA ASP A 148 -13.00 12.01 22.41
C ASP A 148 -12.08 13.22 22.52
N LYS A 149 -10.78 13.03 22.79
CA LYS A 149 -9.82 14.14 22.94
C LYS A 149 -9.58 14.84 21.61
N ILE A 150 -9.45 14.08 20.52
CA ILE A 150 -9.26 14.62 19.16
C ILE A 150 -10.55 15.25 18.64
N LYS A 151 -11.71 14.63 18.93
CA LYS A 151 -13.04 15.20 18.64
C LYS A 151 -13.23 16.57 19.29
N GLU A 152 -12.87 16.70 20.56
CA GLU A 152 -13.04 17.95 21.32
C GLU A 152 -12.27 19.12 20.69
N ILE A 153 -11.05 18.87 20.18
CA ILE A 153 -10.21 19.91 19.55
C ILE A 153 -10.39 20.02 18.04
N TRP A 154 -11.23 19.19 17.43
CA TRP A 154 -11.43 19.18 15.97
C TRP A 154 -11.85 20.52 15.37
N PRO A 155 -12.74 21.32 16.00
CA PRO A 155 -13.06 22.66 15.48
C PRO A 155 -11.83 23.57 15.40
N LEU A 156 -10.90 23.47 16.36
CA LEU A 156 -9.67 24.25 16.36
C LEU A 156 -8.78 23.86 15.17
N LEU A 157 -8.61 22.56 14.95
CA LEU A 157 -7.91 22.00 13.80
C LEU A 157 -8.49 22.52 12.48
N ARG A 158 -9.80 22.39 12.31
CA ARG A 158 -10.48 22.71 11.04
C ARG A 158 -10.48 24.19 10.70
N TYR A 159 -10.70 25.07 11.68
CA TYR A 159 -10.91 26.49 11.42
C TYR A 159 -9.68 27.35 11.64
N SER A 160 -8.79 26.96 12.56
CA SER A 160 -7.60 27.75 12.89
C SER A 160 -6.34 27.23 12.18
N LEU A 161 -6.32 25.94 11.82
CA LEU A 161 -5.16 25.25 11.24
C LEU A 161 -5.56 24.50 9.94
N PRO A 162 -6.17 25.17 8.94
CA PRO A 162 -6.85 24.51 7.82
C PRO A 162 -5.93 23.74 6.87
N LYS A 163 -4.61 23.86 7.01
CA LYS A 163 -3.62 23.13 6.21
C LYS A 163 -3.11 21.86 6.89
N PHE A 164 -3.60 21.55 8.09
CA PHE A 164 -3.29 20.28 8.73
C PHE A 164 -3.88 19.13 7.90
N PRO A 165 -3.31 17.91 7.98
CA PRO A 165 -3.70 16.78 7.15
C PRO A 165 -5.04 16.17 7.59
N LEU A 166 -6.11 16.97 7.58
CA LEU A 166 -7.48 16.57 7.96
C LEU A 166 -8.26 15.97 6.79
N ASP A 167 -7.69 16.00 5.60
CA ASP A 167 -8.24 15.46 4.37
C ASP A 167 -7.12 15.05 3.41
N LYS A 168 -7.51 14.39 2.30
CA LYS A 168 -6.59 13.90 1.28
C LYS A 168 -5.86 15.01 0.52
N GLU A 169 -6.43 16.21 0.43
CA GLU A 169 -5.81 17.34 -0.27
C GLU A 169 -4.60 17.84 0.52
N ASN A 170 -4.75 17.96 1.84
CA ASN A 170 -3.73 18.37 2.79
C ASN A 170 -2.89 17.21 3.35
N ALA A 171 -3.02 16.01 2.79
CA ALA A 171 -2.35 14.81 3.28
C ALA A 171 -0.82 14.98 3.37
N ILE A 172 -0.23 14.34 4.38
CA ILE A 172 1.21 14.12 4.48
C ILE A 172 1.63 13.24 3.31
N ARG A 173 2.61 13.70 2.52
CA ARG A 173 3.11 12.98 1.34
C ARG A 173 4.45 12.36 1.63
N VAL A 174 4.52 11.04 1.59
CA VAL A 174 5.73 10.26 1.83
C VAL A 174 6.38 9.95 0.48
N VAL A 175 7.67 10.27 0.33
CA VAL A 175 8.45 9.91 -0.87
C VAL A 175 8.84 8.44 -0.80
N THR A 176 8.91 7.79 -1.96
CA THR A 176 9.32 6.38 -2.08
C THR A 176 10.27 6.22 -3.26
N TYR A 177 11.12 5.19 -3.21
CA TYR A 177 12.10 4.92 -4.25
C TYR A 177 12.49 3.44 -4.31
N ASP A 178 13.18 3.09 -5.40
CA ASP A 178 13.86 1.80 -5.57
C ASP A 178 14.91 1.60 -4.47
N PRO A 179 14.89 0.49 -3.71
CA PRO A 179 15.80 0.30 -2.58
C PRO A 179 17.27 0.57 -2.89
N GLY A 180 17.90 1.39 -2.07
CA GLY A 180 19.29 1.84 -2.22
C GLY A 180 19.50 2.93 -3.27
N ASN A 181 18.45 3.40 -3.96
CA ASN A 181 18.54 4.36 -5.05
C ASN A 181 17.53 5.53 -4.90
N PRO A 182 17.80 6.51 -4.01
CA PRO A 182 16.86 7.59 -3.67
C PRO A 182 16.50 8.53 -4.83
N ASN A 183 17.25 8.50 -5.93
CA ASN A 183 16.95 9.28 -7.14
C ASN A 183 16.12 8.50 -8.16
N GLN A 184 15.77 7.24 -7.87
CA GLN A 184 14.98 6.38 -8.72
C GLN A 184 13.58 6.17 -8.12
N PRO A 185 12.56 6.93 -8.56
CA PRO A 185 11.20 6.79 -8.04
C PRO A 185 10.45 5.59 -8.64
N ILE A 186 11.03 4.94 -9.65
CA ILE A 186 10.45 3.78 -10.33
C ILE A 186 10.97 2.52 -9.67
N PHE A 187 10.10 1.69 -9.11
CA PHE A 187 10.50 0.40 -8.55
C PHE A 187 9.74 -0.77 -9.19
N PRO A 188 10.40 -1.94 -9.27
CA PRO A 188 9.89 -3.08 -10.01
C PRO A 188 8.95 -3.99 -9.19
N VAL A 189 7.88 -4.46 -9.82
CA VAL A 189 7.22 -5.72 -9.48
C VAL A 189 7.80 -6.83 -10.35
N ASN A 190 8.35 -7.83 -9.67
CA ASN A 190 8.99 -8.99 -10.28
C ASN A 190 8.16 -10.25 -10.01
N LYS A 191 8.34 -11.28 -10.84
CA LYS A 191 7.77 -12.61 -10.61
C LYS A 191 8.46 -13.29 -9.43
N GLY A 192 7.68 -14.03 -8.63
CA GLY A 192 8.17 -14.81 -7.49
C GLY A 192 7.93 -14.11 -6.15
N ILE A 193 8.69 -14.51 -5.13
CA ILE A 193 8.66 -13.93 -3.78
C ILE A 193 9.98 -13.22 -3.49
N SER A 194 9.96 -12.28 -2.54
CA SER A 194 11.14 -11.53 -2.14
C SER A 194 12.29 -12.45 -1.76
N PRO A 195 13.48 -12.32 -2.39
CA PRO A 195 14.64 -13.15 -2.11
C PRO A 195 15.49 -12.64 -0.94
N GLU A 196 15.23 -11.41 -0.47
CA GLU A 196 16.08 -10.69 0.50
C GLU A 196 16.05 -11.28 1.91
N PHE A 197 15.03 -12.09 2.21
CA PHE A 197 14.88 -12.74 3.52
C PHE A 197 14.15 -14.06 3.40
N LYS A 198 14.28 -14.88 4.43
CA LYS A 198 13.49 -16.11 4.55
C LYS A 198 12.04 -15.75 4.86
N ASN A 199 11.15 -16.07 3.95
CA ASN A 199 9.71 -15.92 4.15
C ASN A 199 9.19 -16.97 5.15
N PRO A 200 8.37 -16.58 6.14
CA PRO A 200 7.84 -17.51 7.14
C PRO A 200 6.74 -18.38 6.52
N ALA A 201 6.64 -19.64 6.95
CA ALA A 201 5.70 -20.61 6.38
C ALA A 201 4.23 -20.18 6.45
N PHE A 202 3.86 -19.36 7.45
CA PHE A 202 2.49 -18.85 7.58
C PHE A 202 2.10 -17.80 6.54
N ALA A 203 3.07 -17.21 5.82
CA ALA A 203 2.87 -16.17 4.80
C ALA A 203 3.09 -16.71 3.38
N LEU A 204 3.20 -18.04 3.24
CA LEU A 204 3.42 -18.75 2.00
C LEU A 204 2.10 -19.34 1.50
N HIS A 205 1.75 -19.07 0.24
CA HIS A 205 0.47 -19.47 -0.36
C HIS A 205 0.64 -20.13 -1.74
N GLU A 206 1.80 -20.75 -2.03
CA GLU A 206 2.15 -21.29 -3.36
C GLU A 206 1.14 -22.32 -3.86
N ALA A 207 0.64 -23.17 -2.95
CA ALA A 207 -0.28 -24.25 -3.29
C ALA A 207 -1.66 -23.74 -3.75
N GLU A 208 -2.05 -22.52 -3.35
CA GLU A 208 -3.37 -21.95 -3.61
C GLU A 208 -3.33 -20.79 -4.61
N SER A 209 -2.16 -20.15 -4.78
CA SER A 209 -2.02 -19.00 -5.68
C SER A 209 -1.98 -19.42 -7.15
N TYR A 210 -2.53 -18.57 -8.02
CA TYR A 210 -2.39 -18.71 -9.46
C TYR A 210 -0.96 -18.33 -9.90
N THR A 211 -0.47 -17.19 -9.43
CA THR A 211 0.92 -16.74 -9.63
C THR A 211 1.36 -15.85 -8.47
N THR A 212 2.66 -15.55 -8.43
CA THR A 212 3.29 -14.70 -7.42
C THR A 212 4.08 -13.58 -8.04
N GLY A 213 4.03 -12.43 -7.39
CA GLY A 213 4.97 -11.35 -7.63
C GLY A 213 5.47 -10.77 -6.32
N TYR A 214 6.56 -10.03 -6.38
CA TYR A 214 7.07 -9.28 -5.24
C TYR A 214 7.50 -7.89 -5.65
N ILE A 215 7.44 -6.99 -4.67
CA ILE A 215 7.85 -5.60 -4.79
C ILE A 215 8.60 -5.20 -3.52
N ALA A 216 9.59 -4.36 -3.67
CA ALA A 216 10.31 -3.75 -2.55
C ALA A 216 10.37 -2.23 -2.78
N VAL A 217 10.08 -1.48 -1.73
CA VAL A 217 10.00 -0.02 -1.79
C VAL A 217 10.73 0.55 -0.57
N GLU A 218 11.67 1.44 -0.81
CA GLU A 218 12.32 2.17 0.29
C GLU A 218 11.56 3.46 0.60
N ILE A 219 11.37 3.71 1.90
CA ILE A 219 10.66 4.87 2.41
C ILE A 219 11.62 6.06 2.50
N GLY A 220 11.19 7.20 1.97
CA GLY A 220 11.89 8.48 2.08
C GLY A 220 11.29 9.40 3.13
N ASP A 221 11.81 10.62 3.14
CA ASP A 221 11.26 11.70 3.96
C ASP A 221 9.87 12.13 3.48
N ILE A 222 9.16 12.84 4.36
CA ILE A 222 7.92 13.53 3.98
C ILE A 222 8.24 14.79 3.16
N LYS A 223 7.39 15.07 2.16
CA LYS A 223 7.47 16.31 1.40
C LYS A 223 7.09 17.50 2.28
N LYS A 224 7.99 18.48 2.37
CA LYS A 224 7.74 19.74 3.09
C LYS A 224 6.71 20.61 2.37
N THR A 225 5.84 21.24 3.15
CA THR A 225 4.77 22.15 2.70
C THR A 225 5.22 23.61 2.63
N LYS A 226 6.45 23.91 3.10
CA LYS A 226 7.02 25.27 3.28
C LYS A 226 6.34 26.09 4.38
N ASP A 227 5.49 25.47 5.17
CA ASP A 227 4.87 26.03 6.36
C ASP A 227 5.42 25.27 7.56
N SER A 228 6.23 25.93 8.39
CA SER A 228 6.93 25.27 9.49
C SER A 228 6.00 24.70 10.55
N ILE A 229 4.79 25.26 10.68
CA ILE A 229 3.79 24.78 11.64
C ILE A 229 3.16 23.49 11.12
N VAL A 230 2.80 23.46 9.83
CA VAL A 230 2.27 22.24 9.19
C VAL A 230 3.35 21.17 9.13
N ASP A 231 4.58 21.54 8.78
CA ASP A 231 5.70 20.60 8.67
C ASP A 231 6.05 20.00 10.04
N GLY A 232 6.06 20.79 11.12
CA GLY A 232 6.27 20.29 12.47
C GLY A 232 5.15 19.35 12.93
N PHE A 233 3.90 19.68 12.61
CA PHE A 233 2.76 18.79 12.89
C PHE A 233 2.87 17.47 12.12
N ASN A 234 3.21 17.51 10.84
CA ASN A 234 3.35 16.32 10.01
C ASN A 234 4.43 15.37 10.55
N GLU A 235 5.57 15.90 11.04
CA GLU A 235 6.59 15.08 11.70
C GLU A 235 6.06 14.39 12.96
N LEU A 236 5.23 15.07 13.77
CA LEU A 236 4.62 14.45 14.96
C LEU A 236 3.66 13.32 14.58
N ILE A 237 2.85 13.50 13.54
CA ILE A 237 1.96 12.44 13.04
C ILE A 237 2.76 11.25 12.51
N MET A 238 3.86 11.49 11.78
CA MET A 238 4.75 10.42 11.33
C MET A 238 5.43 9.69 12.48
N LYS A 239 5.86 10.40 13.53
CA LYS A 239 6.40 9.80 14.76
C LYS A 239 5.35 8.90 15.42
N ALA A 240 4.11 9.39 15.56
CA ALA A 240 3.01 8.62 16.13
C ALA A 240 2.72 7.36 15.30
N PHE A 241 2.64 7.50 13.97
CA PHE A 241 2.46 6.39 13.05
C PHE A 241 3.54 5.33 13.20
N ASN A 242 4.81 5.73 13.21
CA ASN A 242 5.94 4.82 13.30
C ASN A 242 6.01 4.13 14.66
N LEU A 243 5.65 4.82 15.74
CA LEU A 243 5.51 4.16 17.04
C LEU A 243 4.46 3.04 16.99
N ALA A 244 3.30 3.31 16.41
CA ALA A 244 2.18 2.36 16.35
C ALA A 244 2.39 1.20 15.36
N SER A 245 3.20 1.39 14.33
CA SER A 245 3.45 0.40 13.26
C SER A 245 4.80 -0.30 13.38
N GLY A 246 5.61 0.04 14.38
CA GLY A 246 6.97 -0.47 14.50
C GLY A 246 7.83 0.03 13.34
N ASN A 247 7.97 1.35 13.21
CA ASN A 247 8.84 2.04 12.26
C ASN A 247 8.61 1.69 10.78
N MET A 248 7.41 1.25 10.41
CA MET A 248 7.08 0.86 9.03
C MET A 248 7.42 1.96 8.02
N LEU A 249 7.07 3.22 8.33
CA LEU A 249 7.32 4.38 7.48
C LEU A 249 8.51 5.22 7.98
N GLN A 250 9.46 4.61 8.68
CA GLN A 250 10.73 5.27 9.00
C GLN A 250 11.53 5.44 7.70
N PRO A 251 12.11 6.64 7.44
CA PRO A 251 13.02 6.83 6.31
C PRO A 251 14.16 5.79 6.30
N GLY A 252 14.44 5.24 5.13
CA GLY A 252 15.41 4.17 4.89
C GLY A 252 14.89 2.75 5.18
N ASN A 253 13.68 2.59 5.70
CA ASN A 253 13.06 1.27 5.83
C ASN A 253 12.62 0.76 4.45
N VAL A 254 12.69 -0.57 4.26
CA VAL A 254 12.25 -1.22 3.01
C VAL A 254 11.00 -2.02 3.30
N LEU A 255 9.89 -1.60 2.69
CA LEU A 255 8.65 -2.35 2.66
C LEU A 255 8.72 -3.36 1.52
N SER A 256 8.76 -4.64 1.88
CA SER A 256 8.75 -5.76 0.94
C SER A 256 7.39 -6.42 0.94
N TRP A 257 6.77 -6.59 -0.22
CA TRP A 257 5.47 -7.25 -0.33
C TRP A 257 5.57 -8.46 -1.24
N ASN A 258 5.01 -9.58 -0.78
CA ASN A 258 4.74 -10.73 -1.62
C ASN A 258 3.25 -10.70 -1.98
N LEU A 259 2.99 -10.75 -3.28
CA LEU A 259 1.67 -10.65 -3.89
C LEU A 259 1.26 -12.02 -4.39
N TRP A 260 0.28 -12.62 -3.72
CA TRP A 260 -0.27 -13.92 -4.09
C TRP A 260 -1.56 -13.73 -4.88
N PHE A 261 -1.46 -13.83 -6.21
CA PHE A 261 -2.55 -13.58 -7.12
C PHE A 261 -3.46 -14.78 -7.25
N VAL A 262 -4.76 -14.54 -7.44
CA VAL A 262 -5.71 -15.55 -7.88
C VAL A 262 -5.82 -15.56 -9.40
N GLU A 263 -6.61 -16.50 -9.92
CA GLU A 263 -6.87 -16.62 -11.34
C GLU A 263 -7.39 -15.31 -11.97
N PRO A 264 -7.09 -15.07 -13.26
CA PRO A 264 -7.61 -13.93 -14.00
C PRO A 264 -9.14 -13.81 -13.90
N ALA A 265 -9.62 -12.58 -13.82
CA ALA A 265 -11.04 -12.25 -13.90
C ALA A 265 -11.26 -11.11 -14.91
N LEU A 266 -12.49 -10.95 -15.38
CA LEU A 266 -12.86 -9.78 -16.18
C LEU A 266 -12.86 -8.52 -15.32
N VAL A 267 -12.51 -7.39 -15.93
CA VAL A 267 -12.54 -6.09 -15.25
C VAL A 267 -13.96 -5.53 -15.25
N ASN A 268 -14.40 -5.07 -14.08
CA ASN A 268 -15.52 -4.14 -13.96
C ASN A 268 -14.94 -2.72 -13.89
N THR A 269 -14.98 -1.97 -14.99
CA THR A 269 -14.34 -0.65 -15.09
C THR A 269 -14.99 0.41 -14.19
N GLU A 270 -16.28 0.29 -13.90
CA GLU A 270 -16.97 1.18 -12.96
C GLU A 270 -16.53 0.90 -11.52
N GLU A 271 -16.40 -0.38 -11.13
CA GLU A 271 -15.81 -0.73 -9.83
C GLU A 271 -14.36 -0.27 -9.74
N TRP A 272 -13.56 -0.50 -10.79
CA TRP A 272 -12.16 -0.08 -10.85
C TRP A 272 -12.00 1.44 -10.63
N LYS A 273 -12.82 2.24 -11.32
CA LYS A 273 -12.81 3.70 -11.23
C LYS A 273 -13.15 4.19 -9.81
N ASN A 274 -14.08 3.52 -9.14
CA ASN A 274 -14.56 3.92 -7.82
C ASN A 274 -13.86 3.19 -6.66
N HIS A 275 -12.95 2.25 -6.96
CA HIS A 275 -12.34 1.36 -5.97
C HIS A 275 -11.73 2.13 -4.81
N ALA A 276 -10.85 3.09 -5.11
CA ALA A 276 -10.16 3.87 -4.08
C ALA A 276 -11.12 4.66 -3.17
N GLU A 277 -12.24 5.15 -3.70
CA GLU A 277 -13.24 5.89 -2.93
C GLU A 277 -14.10 4.97 -2.06
N TYR A 278 -14.42 3.78 -2.57
CA TYR A 278 -15.18 2.77 -1.84
C TYR A 278 -14.39 2.24 -0.63
N TRP A 279 -13.10 1.94 -0.83
CA TRP A 279 -12.21 1.50 0.25
C TRP A 279 -12.05 2.57 1.32
N ARG A 280 -11.79 3.82 0.92
CA ARG A 280 -11.71 4.96 1.84
C ARG A 280 -12.96 5.09 2.71
N LYS A 281 -14.15 5.06 2.11
CA LYS A 281 -15.41 5.14 2.88
C LYS A 281 -15.61 3.98 3.84
N SER A 282 -15.15 2.78 3.48
CA SER A 282 -15.20 1.60 4.35
C SER A 282 -14.25 1.73 5.54
N ILE A 283 -13.03 2.21 5.27
CA ILE A 283 -12.03 2.52 6.28
C ILE A 283 -12.60 3.58 7.24
N ASP A 284 -13.15 4.67 6.71
CA ASP A 284 -13.75 5.75 7.50
C ASP A 284 -14.90 5.22 8.39
N ALA A 285 -15.84 4.44 7.85
CA ALA A 285 -17.09 4.09 8.53
C ALA A 285 -16.90 3.19 9.76
N HIS A 286 -16.11 2.12 9.65
CA HIS A 286 -15.88 1.15 10.73
C HIS A 286 -14.53 0.44 10.61
N HIS A 287 -13.64 0.91 9.73
CA HIS A 287 -12.32 0.30 9.51
C HIS A 287 -12.38 -1.14 9.02
N GLY A 288 -13.58 -1.56 8.63
CA GLY A 288 -13.84 -2.81 7.96
C GLY A 288 -13.19 -2.74 6.59
N SER A 289 -12.35 -3.69 6.27
CA SER A 289 -11.95 -3.87 4.89
C SER A 289 -13.11 -4.53 4.13
N PRO A 290 -13.58 -3.99 2.98
CA PRO A 290 -14.77 -4.50 2.31
C PRO A 290 -14.76 -5.99 1.97
N THR A 291 -13.57 -6.56 1.91
CA THR A 291 -13.26 -7.94 1.51
C THR A 291 -12.78 -8.81 2.67
N GLY A 292 -12.93 -8.33 3.90
CA GLY A 292 -12.50 -9.01 5.12
C GLY A 292 -11.21 -8.44 5.69
N GLU A 293 -11.06 -8.60 7.00
CA GLU A 293 -9.91 -8.07 7.74
C GLU A 293 -8.59 -8.71 7.29
N GLY A 294 -7.53 -7.91 7.34
CA GLY A 294 -6.17 -8.41 7.27
C GLY A 294 -5.80 -9.22 8.52
N THR A 295 -4.50 -9.42 8.72
CA THR A 295 -3.97 -10.06 9.93
C THR A 295 -3.36 -9.03 10.86
N HIS A 296 -3.17 -9.39 12.13
CA HIS A 296 -2.31 -8.62 13.03
C HIS A 296 -0.84 -8.81 12.63
N ALA A 297 -0.07 -7.72 12.75
CA ALA A 297 1.36 -7.75 12.53
C ALA A 297 2.03 -8.72 13.51
N ARG A 298 2.91 -9.58 13.00
CA ARG A 298 3.62 -10.60 13.80
C ARG A 298 5.04 -10.81 13.33
N TYR A 299 5.92 -11.20 14.24
CA TYR A 299 7.30 -11.56 13.95
C TYR A 299 7.39 -12.95 13.32
N PHE A 300 8.60 -13.32 12.89
CA PHE A 300 8.87 -14.61 12.24
C PHE A 300 8.47 -15.82 13.09
N ASP A 301 8.60 -15.73 14.42
CA ASP A 301 8.20 -16.78 15.37
C ASP A 301 6.69 -16.82 15.67
N GLY A 302 5.91 -15.92 15.05
CA GLY A 302 4.47 -15.79 15.23
C GLY A 302 4.06 -14.91 16.41
N THR A 303 5.01 -14.37 17.19
CA THR A 303 4.69 -13.42 18.26
C THR A 303 4.10 -12.13 17.68
N LEU A 304 3.04 -11.61 18.29
CA LEU A 304 2.39 -10.39 17.82
C LEU A 304 3.29 -9.17 18.07
N PHE A 305 3.32 -8.26 17.09
CA PHE A 305 3.84 -6.92 17.31
C PHE A 305 2.85 -6.14 18.17
N ASN A 306 3.36 -5.50 19.22
CA ASN A 306 2.59 -4.57 20.06
C ASN A 306 3.44 -3.33 20.31
N ALA A 307 2.87 -2.17 20.06
CA ALA A 307 3.48 -0.89 20.41
C ALA A 307 3.35 -0.64 21.93
N GLU A 308 4.32 0.09 22.50
CA GLU A 308 4.26 0.44 23.92
C GLU A 308 3.18 1.49 24.19
N GLU A 309 2.12 1.07 24.89
CA GLU A 309 0.96 1.90 25.18
C GLU A 309 1.27 3.24 25.84
N SER A 310 2.24 3.28 26.75
CA SER A 310 2.65 4.51 27.43
C SER A 310 3.30 5.53 26.50
N GLU A 311 3.98 5.07 25.46
CA GLU A 311 4.56 5.97 24.45
C GLU A 311 3.47 6.52 23.53
N ILE A 312 2.41 5.74 23.27
CA ILE A 312 1.26 6.20 22.50
C ILE A 312 0.52 7.33 23.25
N ASP A 313 0.34 7.20 24.56
CA ASP A 313 -0.29 8.27 25.35
C ASP A 313 0.53 9.57 25.31
N LYS A 314 1.86 9.44 25.43
CA LYS A 314 2.77 10.60 25.36
C LYS A 314 2.68 11.31 24.02
N ILE A 315 2.73 10.57 22.91
CA ILE A 315 2.69 11.21 21.58
C ILE A 315 1.33 11.84 21.28
N ILE A 316 0.22 11.26 21.76
CA ILE A 316 -1.11 11.89 21.68
C ILE A 316 -1.11 13.23 22.43
N GLN A 317 -0.52 13.28 23.62
CA GLN A 317 -0.42 14.51 24.38
C GLN A 317 0.49 15.55 23.68
N GLU A 318 1.63 15.13 23.14
CA GLU A 318 2.53 16.00 22.35
C GLU A 318 1.78 16.64 21.16
N ILE A 319 0.93 15.88 20.46
CA ILE A 319 0.08 16.36 19.35
C ILE A 319 -0.89 17.44 19.86
N ILE A 320 -1.59 17.18 20.96
CA ILE A 320 -2.54 18.12 21.56
C ILE A 320 -1.85 19.42 21.99
N ASP A 321 -0.67 19.31 22.62
CA ASP A 321 0.10 20.46 23.09
C ASP A 321 0.68 21.27 21.91
N TYR A 322 1.10 20.59 20.85
CA TYR A 322 1.53 21.23 19.61
C TYR A 322 0.41 22.07 19.02
N ILE A 323 -0.81 21.53 18.94
CA ILE A 323 -1.99 22.26 18.46
C ILE A 323 -2.20 23.50 19.33
N LYS A 324 -2.29 23.33 20.66
CA LYS A 324 -2.58 24.44 21.59
C LYS A 324 -1.55 25.56 21.56
N SER A 325 -0.28 25.24 21.32
CA SER A 325 0.80 26.25 21.29
C SER A 325 0.84 27.08 20.00
N HIS A 326 0.08 26.70 18.97
CA HIS A 326 0.03 27.38 17.66
C HIS A 326 -1.37 27.90 17.28
N LEU A 327 -2.27 28.00 18.27
CA LEU A 327 -3.55 28.70 18.18
C LEU A 327 -3.42 30.15 18.65
#